data_AF-A0A1B7P929-F1
#
_entry.id   AF-A0A1B7P929-F1
#
_cell.length_a   1.000
_cell.length_b   1.000
_cell.length_c   1.000
_cell.angle_alpha   90.00
_cell.angle_beta   90.00
_cell.angle_gamma   90.00
#
_symmetry.space_group_name_H-M   'P 1'
#
loop_
_entity.id
_entity.type
_entity.pdbx_description
1 polymer ?
#
loop_
_entity_poly.entity_id
_entity_poly.type
_entity_poly.pdbx_seq_one_letter_code
_entity_poly.pdbx_strand_id
1 'polypeptide(L)'
;MTNQPHFGTFVETSIWQHYRDKELGQSRYDRIRARPATMAGPNPNLTLDPALQRYYELNVNRYKYFRWTPRTAWISFCYMALVPGVLAYVGYKTDGKFEFRGKRRGDTIVEW
;
A
#
# COMPACT_ATOMS: atom_id res chain seq x y z
N MET A 1 -48.23 54.86 9.34
CA MET A 1 -49.30 54.45 8.40
C MET A 1 -48.87 54.80 6.99
N THR A 2 -48.25 53.88 6.25
CA THR A 2 -48.15 53.96 4.79
C THR A 2 -48.09 52.55 4.22
N ASN A 3 -49.11 52.23 3.42
CA ASN A 3 -49.30 50.95 2.73
C ASN A 3 -48.18 50.68 1.70
N GLN A 4 -47.85 49.41 1.51
CA GLN A 4 -47.33 48.90 0.24
C GLN A 4 -48.29 47.80 -0.27
N PRO A 5 -48.73 47.85 -1.55
CA PRO A 5 -49.83 47.06 -2.08
C PRO A 5 -49.45 45.61 -2.43
N HIS A 6 -50.41 44.70 -2.23
CA HIS A 6 -50.34 43.29 -2.59
C HIS A 6 -50.63 43.08 -4.09
N PHE A 7 -49.64 43.21 -4.97
CA PHE A 7 -49.76 42.74 -6.37
C PHE A 7 -48.41 42.23 -6.86
N GLY A 8 -48.28 40.91 -7.09
CA GLY A 8 -47.11 40.30 -7.77
C GLY A 8 -46.50 39.04 -7.14
N THR A 9 -47.15 38.39 -6.18
CA THR A 9 -46.46 37.53 -5.19
C THR A 9 -46.06 36.12 -5.62
N PHE A 10 -46.33 35.64 -6.84
CA PHE A 10 -46.00 34.26 -7.24
C PHE A 10 -44.78 34.13 -8.18
N VAL A 11 -44.58 35.06 -9.12
CA VAL A 11 -43.42 35.02 -10.03
C VAL A 11 -42.20 35.67 -9.39
N GLU A 12 -42.39 36.73 -8.62
CA GLU A 12 -41.29 37.40 -7.92
C GLU A 12 -40.74 36.51 -6.79
N THR A 13 -41.60 35.84 -6.02
CA THR A 13 -41.15 34.91 -4.96
C THR A 13 -40.42 33.69 -5.51
N SER A 14 -40.81 33.17 -6.68
CA SER A 14 -40.16 31.99 -7.28
C SER A 14 -38.76 32.30 -7.81
N ILE A 15 -38.56 33.49 -8.40
CA ILE A 15 -37.25 33.97 -8.83
C ILE A 15 -36.34 34.14 -7.60
N TRP A 16 -36.83 34.80 -6.55
CA TRP A 16 -36.08 34.97 -5.30
C TRP A 16 -35.80 33.65 -4.57
N GLN A 17 -36.68 32.65 -4.68
CA GLN A 17 -36.44 31.30 -4.16
C GLN A 17 -35.36 30.57 -4.96
N HIS A 18 -35.36 30.67 -6.29
CA HIS A 18 -34.32 30.07 -7.13
C HIS A 18 -32.93 30.63 -6.85
N TYR A 19 -32.80 31.93 -6.57
CA TYR A 19 -31.54 32.53 -6.15
C TYR A 19 -31.12 32.12 -4.73
N ARG A 20 -32.06 32.07 -3.78
CA ARG A 20 -31.83 31.63 -2.39
C ARG A 20 -31.32 30.18 -2.33
N ASP A 21 -31.87 29.28 -3.15
CA ASP A 21 -31.50 27.87 -3.14
C ASP A 21 -30.12 27.61 -3.75
N LYS A 22 -29.67 28.43 -4.72
CA LYS A 22 -28.30 28.33 -5.25
C LYS A 22 -27.25 28.77 -4.23
N GLU A 23 -27.53 29.81 -3.46
CA GLU A 23 -26.63 30.29 -2.40
C GLU A 23 -26.57 29.31 -1.22
N LEU A 24 -27.72 28.75 -0.83
CA LEU A 24 -27.79 27.72 0.22
C LEU A 24 -27.15 26.40 -0.24
N GLY A 25 -27.30 26.03 -1.51
CA GLY A 25 -26.63 24.89 -2.12
C GLY A 25 -25.12 25.03 -1.98
N GLN A 26 -24.55 26.12 -2.49
CA GLN A 26 -23.11 26.42 -2.40
C GLN A 26 -22.60 26.41 -0.95
N SER A 27 -23.30 27.07 -0.02
CA SER A 27 -22.95 27.16 1.41
C SER A 27 -22.97 25.80 2.13
N ARG A 28 -23.85 24.87 1.71
CA ARG A 28 -23.88 23.51 2.27
C ARG A 28 -22.77 22.63 1.70
N TYR A 29 -22.43 22.79 0.42
CA TYR A 29 -21.29 22.07 -0.18
C TYR A 29 -19.95 22.51 0.42
N ASP A 30 -19.75 23.80 0.67
CA ASP A 30 -18.51 24.32 1.28
C ASP A 30 -18.33 23.83 2.74
N ARG A 31 -19.41 23.72 3.52
CA ARG A 31 -19.36 23.19 4.90
C ARG A 31 -19.05 21.69 5.00
N ILE A 32 -19.39 20.91 3.98
CA ILE A 32 -19.11 19.46 3.96
C ILE A 32 -17.65 19.20 3.56
N ARG A 33 -17.06 20.07 2.72
CA ARG A 33 -15.66 19.97 2.29
C ARG A 33 -14.65 20.60 3.26
N ALA A 34 -15.08 21.59 4.05
CA ALA A 34 -14.25 22.31 5.02
C ALA A 34 -14.25 21.72 6.44
N ARG A 35 -14.77 20.49 6.65
CA ARG A 35 -14.49 19.77 7.90
C ARG A 35 -13.03 19.33 7.86
N PRO A 36 -12.13 19.86 8.71
CA PRO A 36 -10.81 19.25 8.83
C PRO A 36 -11.03 17.81 9.26
N ALA A 37 -10.46 16.86 8.51
CA ALA A 37 -10.44 15.47 8.96
C ALA A 37 -9.82 15.47 10.36
N THR A 38 -10.65 15.28 11.39
CA THR A 38 -10.19 15.28 12.76
C THR A 38 -9.57 13.91 12.97
N MET A 39 -8.28 13.79 12.62
CA MET A 39 -7.49 12.65 13.07
C MET A 39 -7.50 12.74 14.60
N ALA A 40 -7.90 11.66 15.28
CA ALA A 40 -7.78 11.59 16.73
C ALA A 40 -6.35 12.00 17.11
N GLY A 41 -6.23 13.01 17.98
CA GLY A 41 -4.94 13.58 18.35
C GLY A 41 -3.99 12.52 18.95
N PRO A 42 -2.69 12.85 19.08
CA PRO A 42 -1.69 11.92 19.62
C PRO A 42 -2.19 11.27 20.92
N ASN A 43 -2.28 9.94 20.93
CA ASN A 43 -2.65 9.20 22.13
C ASN A 43 -1.50 9.35 23.14
N PRO A 44 -1.72 9.89 24.35
CA PRO A 44 -0.67 10.12 25.34
C PRO A 44 0.04 8.84 25.79
N ASN A 45 -0.58 7.66 25.58
CA ASN A 45 0.02 6.36 25.89
C ASN A 45 0.96 5.84 24.80
N LEU A 46 0.99 6.47 23.62
CA LEU A 46 1.87 6.11 22.51
C LEU A 46 2.87 7.25 22.25
N THR A 47 3.79 7.43 23.19
CA THR A 47 4.99 8.25 22.98
C THR A 47 5.92 7.52 22.01
N LEU A 48 5.94 7.97 20.76
CA LEU A 48 6.88 7.47 19.75
C LEU A 48 8.27 8.03 20.06
N ASP A 49 9.21 7.15 20.40
CA ASP A 49 10.61 7.55 20.50
C ASP A 49 11.13 7.94 19.11
N PRO A 50 11.66 9.17 18.94
CA PRO A 50 12.19 9.61 17.66
C PRO A 50 13.36 8.76 17.16
N ALA A 51 14.11 8.09 18.03
CA ALA A 51 15.19 7.21 17.59
C ALA A 51 14.66 5.90 17.00
N LEU A 52 13.70 5.25 17.67
CA LEU A 52 13.02 4.06 17.13
C LEU A 52 12.29 4.36 15.83
N GLN A 53 11.59 5.49 15.74
CA GLN A 53 10.87 5.88 14.52
C GLN A 53 11.82 6.01 13.32
N ARG A 54 12.97 6.67 13.50
CA ARG A 54 14.02 6.75 12.47
C ARG A 54 14.58 5.37 12.09
N TYR A 55 14.78 4.48 13.05
CA TYR A 55 15.26 3.12 12.76
C TYR A 55 14.29 2.33 11.87
N TYR A 56 12.98 2.42 12.14
CA TYR A 56 11.97 1.81 11.29
C TYR A 56 11.97 2.44 9.89
N GLU A 57 12.07 3.76 9.82
CA GLU A 57 12.15 4.49 8.55
C GLU A 57 13.38 4.10 7.71
N LEU A 58 14.54 3.84 8.34
CA LEU A 58 15.74 3.36 7.64
C LEU A 58 15.54 1.99 7.00
N ASN A 59 14.80 1.09 7.65
CA ASN A 59 14.50 -0.23 7.11
C ASN A 59 13.52 -0.14 5.93
N VAL A 60 12.44 0.64 6.08
CA VAL A 60 11.44 0.84 5.03
C VAL A 60 12.04 1.55 3.81
N ASN A 61 12.88 2.56 4.02
CA ASN A 61 13.49 3.35 2.95
C ASN A 61 14.78 2.74 2.38
N ARG A 62 15.18 1.52 2.77
CA ARG A 62 16.45 0.91 2.37
C ARG A 62 16.63 0.83 0.85
N TYR A 63 15.55 0.58 0.11
CA TYR A 63 15.57 0.48 -1.35
C TYR A 63 15.97 1.82 -2.02
N LYS A 64 15.66 2.97 -1.39
CA LYS A 64 15.99 4.30 -1.94
C LYS A 64 17.50 4.57 -1.96
N TYR A 65 18.21 4.02 -0.97
CA TYR A 65 19.65 4.25 -0.82
C TYR A 65 20.49 3.07 -1.34
N PHE A 66 19.87 2.09 -1.98
CA PHE A 66 20.55 0.94 -2.55
C PHE A 66 21.43 1.34 -3.74
N ARG A 67 22.61 0.71 -3.84
CA ARG A 67 23.57 0.95 -4.93
C ARG A 67 24.11 -0.39 -5.42
N TRP A 68 24.26 -0.52 -6.74
CA TRP A 68 24.93 -1.66 -7.35
C TRP A 68 26.45 -1.53 -7.20
N THR A 69 26.97 -2.06 -6.10
CA THR A 69 28.42 -2.25 -5.89
C THR A 69 28.82 -3.64 -6.39
N PRO A 70 30.09 -3.87 -6.76
CA PRO A 70 30.53 -5.20 -7.22
C PRO A 70 30.25 -6.31 -6.19
N ARG A 71 30.36 -5.99 -4.90
CA ARG A 71 30.03 -6.91 -3.81
C ARG A 71 28.55 -7.28 -3.80
N THR A 72 27.66 -6.29 -3.81
CA THR A 72 26.21 -6.54 -3.76
C THR A 72 25.71 -7.20 -5.04
N ALA A 73 26.28 -6.86 -6.19
CA ALA A 73 25.98 -7.50 -7.46
C ALA A 73 26.31 -9.00 -7.44
N TRP A 74 27.50 -9.34 -6.96
CA TRP A 74 27.93 -10.73 -6.83
C TRP A 74 27.03 -11.53 -5.89
N ILE A 75 26.70 -10.98 -4.72
CA ILE A 75 25.81 -11.64 -3.76
C ILE A 75 24.43 -11.87 -4.36
N SER A 76 23.83 -10.85 -4.97
CA SER A 76 22.52 -10.96 -5.62
C SER A 76 22.53 -12.03 -6.72
N PHE A 77 23.58 -12.08 -7.55
CA PHE A 77 23.74 -13.12 -8.56
C PHE A 77 23.83 -14.52 -7.97
N CYS A 78 24.65 -14.70 -6.92
CA CYS A 78 24.80 -16.01 -6.27
C CYS A 78 23.46 -16.54 -5.75
N TYR A 79 22.68 -15.70 -5.06
CA TYR A 79 21.43 -16.15 -4.45
C TYR A 79 20.26 -16.26 -5.44
N MET A 80 20.21 -15.43 -6.48
CA MET A 80 19.10 -15.48 -7.44
C MET A 80 19.35 -16.44 -8.61
N ALA A 81 20.61 -16.67 -9.01
CA ALA A 81 20.93 -17.50 -10.17
C ALA A 81 21.75 -18.74 -9.80
N LEU A 82 22.88 -18.57 -9.11
CA LEU A 82 23.81 -19.67 -8.86
C LEU A 82 23.19 -20.75 -7.96
N VAL A 83 22.67 -20.37 -6.80
CA VAL A 83 22.11 -21.33 -5.84
C VAL A 83 20.88 -22.06 -6.41
N PRO A 84 19.84 -21.38 -6.94
CA PRO A 84 18.72 -22.06 -7.58
C PRO A 84 19.15 -22.86 -8.81
N GLY A 85 20.11 -22.36 -9.61
CA GLY A 85 20.61 -23.03 -10.80
C GLY A 85 21.35 -24.33 -10.49
N VAL A 86 22.19 -24.34 -9.45
CA VAL A 86 22.86 -25.57 -8.98
C VAL A 86 21.85 -26.57 -8.44
N LEU A 87 20.87 -26.11 -7.63
CA LEU A 87 19.82 -26.98 -7.10
C LEU A 87 18.96 -27.58 -8.22
N ALA A 88 18.55 -26.77 -9.20
CA ALA A 88 17.81 -27.25 -10.36
C ALA A 88 18.64 -28.27 -11.15
N TYR A 89 19.91 -27.98 -11.43
CA TYR A 89 20.79 -28.89 -12.15
C TYR A 89 20.94 -30.24 -11.43
N VAL A 90 21.22 -30.21 -10.12
CA VAL A 90 21.34 -31.44 -9.32
C VAL A 90 20.01 -32.17 -9.33
N GLY A 91 18.90 -31.48 -9.04
CA GLY A 91 17.55 -32.05 -9.07
C GLY A 91 17.27 -32.77 -10.37
N TYR A 92 17.38 -32.09 -11.52
CA TYR A 92 17.16 -32.71 -12.84
C TYR A 92 18.11 -33.86 -13.15
N LYS A 93 19.34 -33.85 -12.61
CA LYS A 93 20.30 -34.92 -12.83
C LYS A 93 20.11 -36.09 -11.89
N THR A 94 19.52 -35.92 -10.71
CA THR A 94 19.31 -36.98 -9.72
C THR A 94 17.88 -37.53 -9.73
N ASP A 95 16.94 -36.79 -10.33
CA ASP A 95 15.55 -37.22 -10.44
C ASP A 95 15.44 -38.55 -11.20
N GLY A 96 14.69 -39.48 -10.62
CA GLY A 96 14.51 -40.84 -11.15
C GLY A 96 15.75 -41.75 -11.14
N LYS A 97 16.90 -41.33 -10.62
CA LYS A 97 18.13 -42.15 -10.65
C LYS A 97 18.38 -43.01 -9.42
N PHE A 98 17.62 -42.80 -8.34
CA PHE A 98 17.85 -43.49 -7.08
C PHE A 98 16.55 -44.10 -6.56
N GLU A 99 16.45 -45.43 -6.56
CA GLU A 99 15.38 -46.17 -5.90
C GLU A 99 15.94 -46.88 -4.65
N PHE A 100 15.46 -46.47 -3.48
CA PHE A 100 15.87 -47.05 -2.19
C PHE A 100 14.92 -48.15 -1.71
N ARG A 101 13.88 -48.47 -2.48
CA ARG A 101 12.80 -49.35 -2.04
C ARG A 101 13.27 -50.80 -2.01
N GLY A 102 13.35 -51.39 -0.82
CA GLY A 102 13.67 -52.81 -0.63
C GLY A 102 15.13 -53.23 -0.89
N LYS A 103 16.04 -52.29 -1.18
CA LYS A 103 17.48 -52.56 -1.42
C LYS A 103 18.18 -53.02 -0.13
N ARG A 104 19.07 -54.02 -0.23
CA ARG A 104 19.88 -54.55 0.88
C ARG A 104 21.35 -54.11 0.75
N ARG A 105 22.16 -54.41 1.78
CA ARG A 105 23.59 -54.07 1.79
C ARG A 105 24.29 -54.81 0.65
N GLY A 106 24.89 -54.06 -0.27
CA GLY A 106 25.58 -54.59 -1.46
C GLY A 106 24.79 -54.42 -2.77
N ASP A 107 23.51 -54.04 -2.73
CA ASP A 107 22.70 -53.85 -3.93
C ASP A 107 22.92 -52.47 -4.56
N THR A 108 22.85 -52.39 -5.89
CA THR A 108 22.97 -51.13 -6.64
C THR A 108 21.73 -50.27 -6.47
N ILE A 109 21.91 -49.02 -6.06
CA ILE A 109 20.83 -48.04 -5.80
C ILE A 109 20.49 -47.23 -7.07
N VAL A 110 21.42 -47.19 -8.02
CA VAL A 110 21.31 -46.40 -9.26
C VAL A 110 20.38 -47.08 -10.25
N GLU A 111 19.42 -46.31 -10.76
CA GLU A 111 18.62 -46.62 -11.95
C GLU A 111 19.20 -45.85 -13.15
N TRP A 112 19.32 -46.51 -14.31
CA TRP A 112 19.93 -45.95 -15.52
C TRP A 112 18.90 -45.75 -16.64
#